data_AF-A0AAI9XSG3-F1
#
_entry.id   AF-A0AAI9XSG3-F1
#
_cell.length_a   1.000
_cell.length_b   1.000
_cell.length_c   1.000
_cell.angle_alpha   90.00
_cell.angle_beta   90.00
_cell.angle_gamma   90.00
#
_symmetry.space_group_name_H-M   'P 1'
#
loop_
_entity.id
_entity.type
_entity.pdbx_description
1 polymer ?
#
loop_
_entity_poly.entity_id
_entity_poly.type
_entity_poly.pdbx_seq_one_letter_code
_entity_poly.pdbx_strand_id
1 'polypeptide(L)'
;MDVSKLENIVRSYGIAIDRHTLQAALDDPEHGTAFTEWARLHLGPENLLSRDELALYTALDRSGQIDKLVESQDLAAVQAVSEREIQTAIEELNRSTAAIVKQTETLKQQQDALSKLVKTHSRVEEARSDLVFQRNQKHDAESRKMMTTVEELSQSLEYKASDLEQQTKVSGNGLQQTLDSLLHSDDKLLSSLRKLGLELETEDPEDRENVEKLREICMRLIKYTVETVRTKLDRLYLEALSSAHQNGVTSHPSDDVKTSQEELESLYAEILPVAQMSVEQQHLEPALKSLSSKNGQSLRRSAAAVIYIDECLDYLLDHMDRLSTRIEAYQSHKTATSSLLTTARAELSTPVATPKKKTPTQDLVSPVRRRNNTNPGRSPTRDAASNRRRRSSAFDEPPLETLLRSLAIAFPEDVTDGAGQTAVLAATLAERQTKARDVARNAQETLEGTAATQLADSKLAIQLLRDSLLAESPFGDVRLVDEGIEASIAVLGQEVEKVKERVEKVDAGKARLRSERKREILERWGR
;
A
#
# COMPACT_ATOMS: atom_id res chain seq x y z
N MET A 1 59.73 -24.26 -53.24
CA MET A 1 60.99 -24.51 -53.98
C MET A 1 61.09 -23.43 -55.04
N ASP A 2 62.21 -22.70 -55.13
CA ASP A 2 62.36 -21.62 -56.11
C ASP A 2 62.61 -22.21 -57.50
N VAL A 3 61.96 -21.69 -58.56
CA VAL A 3 62.06 -22.17 -59.95
C VAL A 3 63.54 -22.28 -60.40
N SER A 4 64.38 -21.35 -59.97
CA SER A 4 65.81 -21.32 -60.28
C SER A 4 66.62 -22.47 -59.67
N LYS A 5 66.21 -22.98 -58.50
CA LYS A 5 66.86 -24.14 -57.86
C LYS A 5 66.46 -25.43 -58.57
N LEU A 6 65.21 -25.55 -58.99
CA LEU A 6 64.72 -26.68 -59.77
C LEU A 6 65.41 -26.76 -61.13
N GLU A 7 65.56 -25.62 -61.82
CA GLU A 7 66.25 -25.53 -63.10
C GLU A 7 67.73 -25.93 -63.01
N ASN A 8 68.44 -25.49 -61.95
CA ASN A 8 69.84 -25.87 -61.73
C ASN A 8 70.01 -27.37 -61.46
N ILE A 9 69.11 -27.97 -60.69
CA ILE A 9 69.14 -29.41 -60.41
C ILE A 9 68.88 -30.19 -61.70
N VAL A 10 67.83 -29.87 -62.44
CA VAL A 10 67.46 -30.58 -63.68
C VAL A 10 68.56 -30.46 -64.76
N ARG A 11 69.20 -29.27 -64.89
CA ARG A 11 70.36 -29.08 -65.79
C ARG A 11 71.58 -29.89 -65.36
N SER A 12 71.81 -30.06 -64.05
CA SER A 12 72.95 -30.85 -63.55
C SER A 12 72.85 -32.34 -63.91
N TYR A 13 71.64 -32.84 -64.17
CA TYR A 13 71.36 -34.22 -64.59
C TYR A 13 71.15 -34.37 -66.12
N GLY A 14 71.46 -33.35 -66.92
CA GLY A 14 71.50 -33.46 -68.39
C GLY A 14 70.15 -33.36 -69.09
N ILE A 15 69.09 -32.95 -68.39
CA ILE A 15 67.76 -32.76 -68.97
C ILE A 15 67.59 -31.28 -69.35
N ALA A 16 67.36 -31.00 -70.62
CA ALA A 16 67.14 -29.64 -71.12
C ALA A 16 65.64 -29.32 -71.14
N ILE A 17 65.12 -28.72 -70.08
CA ILE A 17 63.73 -28.21 -70.01
C ILE A 17 63.75 -26.68 -70.01
N ASP A 18 62.83 -26.07 -70.76
CA ASP A 18 62.70 -24.62 -70.86
C ASP A 18 62.09 -24.00 -69.59
N ARG A 19 62.58 -22.83 -69.19
CA ARG A 19 62.20 -22.19 -67.92
C ARG A 19 60.71 -21.83 -67.88
N HIS A 20 60.14 -21.50 -69.03
CA HIS A 20 58.74 -21.13 -69.15
C HIS A 20 57.77 -22.30 -68.93
N THR A 21 58.16 -23.53 -69.25
CA THR A 21 57.29 -24.70 -69.06
C THR A 21 57.28 -25.17 -67.60
N LEU A 22 58.41 -25.04 -66.88
CA LEU A 22 58.48 -25.30 -65.44
C LEU A 22 57.67 -24.27 -64.64
N GLN A 23 57.69 -23.01 -65.07
CA GLN A 23 56.91 -21.97 -64.42
C GLN A 23 55.40 -22.17 -64.66
N ALA A 24 55.00 -22.55 -65.88
CA ALA A 24 53.61 -22.90 -66.19
C ALA A 24 53.10 -24.13 -65.41
N ALA A 25 53.95 -25.13 -65.15
CA ALA A 25 53.59 -26.30 -64.35
C ALA A 25 53.53 -26.02 -62.83
N LEU A 26 54.27 -25.02 -62.34
CA LEU A 26 54.22 -24.58 -60.94
C LEU A 26 53.02 -23.68 -60.66
N ASP A 27 52.59 -22.91 -61.66
CA ASP A 27 51.46 -21.97 -61.60
C ASP A 27 50.10 -22.64 -61.93
N ASP A 28 50.07 -23.96 -62.18
CA ASP A 28 48.84 -24.73 -62.40
C ASP A 28 48.02 -24.87 -61.09
N PRO A 29 46.77 -24.36 -61.02
CA PRO A 29 46.03 -24.22 -59.76
C PRO A 29 45.60 -25.53 -59.09
N GLU A 30 45.52 -26.66 -59.82
CA GLU A 30 45.10 -27.94 -59.24
C GLU A 30 46.27 -28.86 -58.86
N HIS A 31 47.38 -28.80 -59.60
CA HIS A 31 48.51 -29.73 -59.44
C HIS A 31 49.82 -29.03 -59.03
N GLY A 32 49.88 -27.70 -59.01
CA GLY A 32 51.09 -26.94 -58.69
C GLY A 32 51.57 -27.16 -57.25
N THR A 33 50.67 -27.21 -56.27
CA THR A 33 51.03 -27.49 -54.86
C THR A 33 51.55 -28.92 -54.71
N ALA A 34 50.85 -29.91 -55.27
CA ALA A 34 51.27 -31.31 -55.28
C ALA A 34 52.62 -31.51 -55.99
N PHE A 35 52.85 -30.80 -57.10
CA PHE A 35 54.12 -30.82 -57.83
C PHE A 35 55.25 -30.16 -57.03
N THR A 36 54.98 -29.07 -56.30
CA THR A 36 55.99 -28.45 -55.41
C THR A 36 56.36 -29.34 -54.21
N GLU A 37 55.38 -30.06 -53.64
CA GLU A 37 55.59 -31.00 -52.54
C GLU A 37 56.36 -32.23 -53.03
N TRP A 38 55.97 -32.79 -54.18
CA TRP A 38 56.70 -33.87 -54.84
C TRP A 38 58.15 -33.47 -55.15
N ALA A 39 58.35 -32.28 -55.73
CA ALA A 39 59.68 -31.75 -56.04
C ALA A 39 60.52 -31.56 -54.77
N ARG A 40 59.92 -31.12 -53.65
CA ARG A 40 60.62 -30.96 -52.38
C ARG A 40 61.00 -32.30 -51.75
N LEU A 41 60.17 -33.33 -51.90
CA LEU A 41 60.42 -34.68 -51.38
C LEU A 41 61.44 -35.45 -52.22
N HIS A 42 61.36 -35.38 -53.55
CA HIS A 42 62.12 -36.28 -54.43
C HIS A 42 63.35 -35.64 -55.10
N LEU A 43 63.44 -34.30 -55.18
CA LEU A 43 64.62 -33.61 -55.75
C LEU A 43 65.58 -33.06 -54.68
N GLY A 44 65.61 -33.72 -53.51
CA GLY A 44 66.56 -33.44 -52.44
C GLY A 44 67.94 -34.09 -52.67
N PRO A 45 69.01 -33.59 -52.02
CA PRO A 45 70.36 -34.14 -52.17
C PRO A 45 70.50 -35.61 -51.73
N GLU A 46 69.59 -36.10 -50.87
CA GLU A 46 69.56 -37.49 -50.40
C GLU A 46 68.96 -38.46 -51.43
N ASN A 47 68.17 -37.96 -52.39
CA ASN A 47 67.42 -38.77 -53.35
C ASN A 47 67.98 -38.69 -54.78
N LEU A 48 69.01 -37.87 -55.00
CA LEU A 48 69.64 -37.66 -56.29
C LEU A 48 71.13 -38.05 -56.21
N LEU A 49 71.57 -39.00 -57.03
CA LEU A 49 72.97 -39.41 -57.09
C LEU A 49 73.85 -38.24 -57.55
N SER A 50 74.79 -37.81 -56.71
CA SER A 50 75.76 -36.79 -57.10
C SER A 50 76.58 -37.23 -58.33
N ARG A 51 77.17 -36.27 -59.05
CA ARG A 51 77.98 -36.56 -60.25
C ARG A 51 79.15 -37.51 -59.97
N ASP A 52 79.70 -37.46 -58.77
CA ASP A 52 80.77 -38.34 -58.32
C ASP A 52 80.24 -39.75 -57.97
N GLU A 53 79.04 -39.85 -57.39
CA GLU A 53 78.36 -41.12 -57.14
C GLU A 53 77.89 -41.81 -58.43
N LEU A 54 77.43 -41.05 -59.42
CA LEU A 54 77.10 -41.58 -60.74
C LEU A 54 78.36 -42.04 -61.48
N ALA A 55 79.48 -41.31 -61.35
CA ALA A 55 80.77 -41.74 -61.88
C ALA A 55 81.27 -43.01 -61.18
N LEU A 56 81.09 -43.12 -59.86
CA LEU A 56 81.38 -44.33 -59.10
C LEU A 56 80.46 -45.49 -59.51
N TYR A 57 79.16 -45.28 -59.62
CA TYR A 57 78.20 -46.30 -60.04
C TYR A 57 78.51 -46.80 -61.45
N THR A 58 78.77 -45.91 -62.41
CA THR A 58 79.14 -46.30 -63.78
C THR A 58 80.52 -46.95 -63.87
N ALA A 59 81.47 -46.59 -63.01
CA ALA A 59 82.74 -47.30 -62.88
C ALA A 59 82.56 -48.70 -62.26
N LEU A 60 81.67 -48.83 -61.27
CA LEU A 60 81.35 -50.09 -60.61
C LEU A 60 80.59 -51.04 -61.55
N ASP A 61 79.69 -50.51 -62.38
CA ASP A 61 78.95 -51.19 -63.44
C ASP A 61 79.90 -51.73 -64.53
N ARG A 62 80.79 -50.86 -65.04
CA ARG A 62 81.82 -51.27 -66.02
C ARG A 62 82.82 -52.28 -65.46
N SER A 63 83.04 -52.29 -64.15
CA SER A 63 83.93 -53.24 -63.47
C SER A 63 83.25 -54.57 -63.11
N GLY A 64 81.94 -54.71 -63.35
CA GLY A 64 81.16 -55.91 -63.00
C GLY A 64 81.10 -56.18 -61.49
N GLN A 65 81.36 -55.17 -60.66
CA GLN A 65 81.28 -55.29 -59.20
C GLN A 65 79.85 -55.07 -58.67
N ILE A 66 78.97 -54.43 -59.44
CA ILE A 66 77.55 -54.30 -59.09
C ILE A 66 76.84 -55.65 -59.15
N ASP A 67 77.06 -56.44 -60.20
CA ASP A 67 76.49 -57.80 -60.30
C ASP A 67 76.97 -58.68 -59.15
N LYS A 68 78.24 -58.52 -58.73
CA LYS A 68 78.77 -59.19 -57.53
C LYS A 68 78.17 -58.66 -56.23
N LEU A 69 77.80 -57.38 -56.15
CA LEU A 69 77.11 -56.82 -55.00
C LEU A 69 75.66 -57.31 -54.91
N VAL A 70 74.97 -57.43 -56.04
CA VAL A 70 73.62 -57.99 -56.15
C VAL A 70 73.62 -59.49 -55.83
N GLU A 71 74.64 -60.24 -56.26
CA GLU A 71 74.85 -61.63 -55.83
C GLU A 71 75.30 -61.76 -54.37
N SER A 72 75.99 -60.76 -53.81
CA SER A 72 76.42 -60.75 -52.40
C SER A 72 75.37 -60.21 -51.43
N GLN A 73 74.34 -59.52 -51.92
CA GLN A 73 73.12 -59.28 -51.15
C GLN A 73 72.30 -60.56 -51.19
N ASP A 74 72.59 -61.39 -50.20
CA ASP A 74 71.85 -62.59 -49.90
C ASP A 74 70.36 -62.24 -49.75
N LEU A 75 69.56 -62.48 -50.80
CA LEU A 75 68.10 -62.41 -50.75
C LEU A 75 67.53 -63.45 -49.76
N ALA A 76 68.36 -64.35 -49.20
CA ALA A 76 68.01 -65.17 -48.04
C ALA A 76 68.03 -64.39 -46.70
N ALA A 77 68.56 -63.15 -46.68
CA ALA A 77 68.38 -62.23 -45.56
C ALA A 77 66.98 -61.57 -45.54
N VAL A 78 66.14 -61.82 -46.55
CA VAL A 78 64.69 -61.84 -46.34
C VAL A 78 64.37 -63.24 -45.86
N GLN A 79 64.42 -63.42 -44.54
CA GLN A 79 64.05 -64.67 -43.88
C GLN A 79 62.72 -65.14 -44.47
N ALA A 80 62.74 -66.28 -45.15
CA ALA A 80 61.54 -66.89 -45.71
C ALA A 80 60.55 -67.04 -44.56
N VAL A 81 59.46 -66.26 -44.60
CA VAL A 81 58.44 -66.20 -43.54
C VAL A 81 58.12 -67.62 -43.12
N SER A 82 58.47 -67.98 -41.89
CA SER A 82 58.34 -69.36 -41.47
C SER A 82 56.85 -69.74 -41.46
N GLU A 83 56.50 -70.98 -41.82
CA GLU A 83 55.10 -71.46 -41.76
C GLU A 83 54.46 -71.17 -40.39
N ARG A 84 55.27 -71.16 -39.32
CA ARG A 84 54.87 -70.74 -37.97
C ARG A 84 54.58 -69.25 -37.85
N GLU A 85 55.40 -68.38 -38.43
CA GLU A 85 55.14 -66.93 -38.47
C GLU A 85 53.86 -66.60 -39.24
N ILE A 86 53.59 -67.32 -40.33
CA ILE A 86 52.33 -67.19 -41.09
C ILE A 86 51.15 -67.63 -40.21
N GLN A 87 51.27 -68.76 -39.50
CA GLN A 87 50.23 -69.22 -38.58
C GLN A 87 49.99 -68.24 -37.42
N THR A 88 51.05 -67.69 -36.81
CA THR A 88 50.90 -66.68 -35.75
C THR A 88 50.30 -65.39 -36.28
N ALA A 89 50.68 -64.94 -37.49
CA ALA A 89 50.09 -63.76 -38.12
C ALA A 89 48.61 -63.97 -38.46
N ILE A 90 48.22 -65.19 -38.87
CA ILE A 90 46.82 -65.56 -39.10
C ILE A 90 46.04 -65.59 -37.77
N GLU A 91 46.62 -66.13 -36.70
CA GLU A 91 46.00 -66.15 -35.36
C GLU A 91 45.86 -64.74 -34.77
N GLU A 92 46.87 -63.89 -34.92
CA GLU A 92 46.82 -62.47 -34.53
C GLU A 92 45.82 -61.68 -35.36
N LEU A 93 45.76 -61.93 -36.68
CA LEU A 93 44.76 -61.33 -37.56
C LEU A 93 43.36 -61.78 -37.17
N ASN A 94 43.15 -63.06 -36.87
CA ASN A 94 41.85 -63.57 -36.39
C ASN A 94 41.49 -62.99 -35.02
N ARG A 95 42.45 -62.82 -34.13
CA ARG A 95 42.26 -62.17 -32.82
C ARG A 95 41.89 -60.69 -32.98
N SER A 96 42.57 -59.99 -33.89
CA SER A 96 42.29 -58.60 -34.24
C SER A 96 40.91 -58.46 -34.90
N THR A 97 40.59 -59.34 -35.84
CA THR A 97 39.27 -59.37 -36.51
C THR A 97 38.16 -59.63 -35.50
N ALA A 98 38.35 -60.58 -34.57
CA ALA A 98 37.39 -60.83 -33.50
C ALA A 98 37.25 -59.63 -32.54
N ALA A 99 38.34 -58.91 -32.24
CA ALA A 99 38.30 -57.69 -31.44
C ALA A 99 37.56 -56.56 -32.16
N ILE A 100 37.79 -56.37 -33.45
CA ILE A 100 37.10 -55.38 -34.29
C ILE A 100 35.61 -55.73 -34.41
N VAL A 101 35.25 -57.01 -34.57
CA VAL A 101 33.84 -57.45 -34.59
C VAL A 101 33.16 -57.14 -33.25
N LYS A 102 33.82 -57.41 -32.12
CA LYS A 102 33.29 -57.02 -30.81
C LYS A 102 33.13 -55.51 -30.67
N GLN A 103 34.12 -54.73 -31.09
CA GLN A 103 34.04 -53.27 -31.04
C GLN A 103 32.90 -52.73 -31.92
N THR A 104 32.76 -53.22 -33.14
CA THR A 104 31.67 -52.82 -34.05
C THR A 104 30.30 -53.23 -33.51
N GLU A 105 30.18 -54.39 -32.85
CA GLU A 105 28.96 -54.80 -32.16
C GLU A 105 28.64 -53.85 -30.99
N THR A 106 29.62 -53.51 -30.16
CA THR A 106 29.41 -52.53 -29.06
C THR A 106 29.04 -51.14 -29.58
N LEU A 107 29.64 -50.69 -30.68
CA LEU A 107 29.29 -49.41 -31.31
C LEU A 107 27.87 -49.44 -31.88
N LYS A 108 27.43 -50.55 -32.48
CA LYS A 108 26.03 -50.71 -32.91
C LYS A 108 25.07 -50.65 -31.73
N GLN A 109 25.39 -51.32 -30.61
CA GLN A 109 24.58 -51.25 -29.39
C GLN A 109 24.53 -49.83 -28.81
N GLN A 110 25.65 -49.09 -28.82
CA GLN A 110 25.71 -47.69 -28.41
C GLN A 110 24.91 -46.78 -29.35
N GLN A 111 25.02 -46.97 -30.66
CA GLN A 111 24.22 -46.25 -31.66
C GLN A 111 22.72 -46.49 -31.46
N ASP A 112 22.32 -47.74 -31.24
CA ASP A 112 20.93 -48.08 -30.96
C ASP A 112 20.42 -47.45 -29.66
N ALA A 113 21.25 -47.46 -28.60
CA ALA A 113 20.93 -46.81 -27.33
C ALA A 113 20.78 -45.28 -27.49
N LEU A 114 21.69 -44.63 -28.20
CA LEU A 114 21.61 -43.20 -28.51
C LEU A 114 20.38 -42.88 -29.36
N SER A 115 20.08 -43.69 -30.37
CA SER A 115 18.89 -43.48 -31.21
C SER A 115 17.59 -43.58 -30.40
N LYS A 116 17.54 -44.50 -29.42
CA LYS A 116 16.41 -44.61 -28.47
C LYS A 116 16.34 -43.40 -27.57
N LEU A 117 17.48 -42.92 -27.04
CA LEU A 117 17.53 -41.75 -26.17
C LEU A 117 17.07 -40.48 -26.89
N VAL A 118 17.51 -40.26 -28.13
CA VAL A 118 17.05 -39.14 -28.98
C VAL A 118 15.53 -39.21 -29.21
N LYS A 119 14.99 -40.39 -29.54
CA LYS A 119 13.54 -40.59 -29.68
C LYS A 119 12.77 -40.38 -28.38
N THR A 120 13.34 -40.75 -27.24
CA THR A 120 12.69 -40.46 -25.93
C THR A 120 12.76 -38.98 -25.61
N HIS A 121 13.87 -38.30 -25.91
CA HIS A 121 14.03 -36.88 -25.67
C HIS A 121 13.07 -36.06 -26.54
N SER A 122 12.91 -36.40 -27.81
CA SER A 122 11.95 -35.71 -28.69
C SER A 122 10.51 -35.84 -28.16
N ARG A 123 10.11 -37.03 -27.71
CA ARG A 123 8.80 -37.25 -27.09
C ARG A 123 8.61 -36.49 -25.78
N VAL A 124 9.66 -36.40 -24.96
CA VAL A 124 9.62 -35.64 -23.70
C VAL A 124 9.52 -34.14 -23.98
N GLU A 125 10.24 -33.62 -24.98
CA GLU A 125 10.13 -32.22 -25.39
C GLU A 125 8.76 -31.89 -25.98
N GLU A 126 8.19 -32.75 -26.82
CA GLU A 126 6.81 -32.61 -27.30
C GLU A 126 5.82 -32.54 -26.13
N ALA A 127 5.88 -33.52 -25.21
CA ALA A 127 5.02 -33.53 -24.02
C ALA A 127 5.23 -32.31 -23.10
N ARG A 128 6.47 -31.82 -22.98
CA ARG A 128 6.79 -30.60 -22.23
C ARG A 128 6.21 -29.37 -22.92
N SER A 129 6.33 -29.27 -24.24
CA SER A 129 5.79 -28.16 -25.02
C SER A 129 4.26 -28.09 -24.94
N ASP A 130 3.58 -29.24 -24.99
CA ASP A 130 2.13 -29.35 -24.82
C ASP A 130 1.70 -28.91 -23.42
N LEU A 131 2.42 -29.34 -22.38
CA LEU A 131 2.11 -28.96 -21.00
C LEU A 131 2.33 -27.45 -20.76
N VAL A 132 3.38 -26.88 -21.33
CA VAL A 132 3.63 -25.42 -21.28
C VAL A 132 2.53 -24.66 -22.03
N PHE A 133 2.12 -25.13 -23.21
CA PHE A 133 1.03 -24.54 -23.97
C PHE A 133 -0.29 -24.56 -23.20
N GLN A 134 -0.67 -25.71 -22.62
CA GLN A 134 -1.87 -25.83 -21.79
C GLN A 134 -1.83 -24.90 -20.56
N ARG A 135 -0.66 -24.80 -19.91
CA ARG A 135 -0.48 -23.90 -18.76
C ARG A 135 -0.63 -22.44 -19.16
N ASN A 136 -0.03 -22.04 -20.28
CA ASN A 136 -0.12 -20.67 -20.79
C ASN A 136 -1.56 -20.34 -21.21
N GLN A 137 -2.25 -21.26 -21.89
CA GLN A 137 -3.65 -21.08 -22.26
C GLN A 137 -4.55 -20.92 -21.03
N LYS A 138 -4.34 -21.72 -19.98
CA LYS A 138 -5.06 -21.58 -18.72
C LYS A 138 -4.78 -20.23 -18.05
N HIS A 139 -3.51 -19.82 -18.00
CA HIS A 139 -3.13 -18.52 -17.44
C HIS A 139 -3.72 -17.35 -18.22
N ASP A 140 -3.76 -17.43 -19.55
CA ASP A 140 -4.38 -16.42 -20.40
C ASP A 140 -5.89 -16.35 -20.18
N ALA A 141 -6.57 -17.50 -20.03
CA ALA A 141 -7.98 -17.55 -19.72
C ALA A 141 -8.30 -16.97 -18.34
N GLU A 142 -7.49 -17.29 -17.32
CA GLU A 142 -7.60 -16.71 -15.97
C GLU A 142 -7.34 -15.20 -15.98
N SER A 143 -6.33 -14.75 -16.74
CA SER A 143 -6.00 -13.33 -16.88
C SER A 143 -7.13 -12.55 -17.56
N ARG A 144 -7.73 -13.11 -18.61
CA ARG A 144 -8.91 -12.51 -19.27
C ARG A 144 -10.11 -12.45 -18.33
N LYS A 145 -10.37 -13.52 -17.59
CA LYS A 145 -11.46 -13.54 -16.60
C LYS A 145 -11.22 -12.51 -15.50
N MET A 146 -9.99 -12.37 -15.02
CA MET A 146 -9.64 -11.35 -14.03
C MET A 146 -9.88 -9.95 -14.60
N MET A 147 -9.45 -9.71 -15.84
CA MET A 147 -9.65 -8.43 -16.54
C MET A 147 -11.13 -8.08 -16.68
N THR A 148 -11.98 -9.02 -17.10
CA THR A 148 -13.43 -8.77 -17.18
C THR A 148 -14.04 -8.49 -15.82
N THR A 149 -13.64 -9.22 -14.76
CA THR A 149 -14.15 -8.92 -13.40
C THR A 149 -13.67 -7.57 -12.88
N VAL A 150 -12.47 -7.13 -13.23
CA VAL A 150 -11.95 -5.81 -12.85
C VAL A 150 -12.70 -4.71 -13.59
N GLU A 151 -13.01 -4.90 -14.88
CA GLU A 151 -13.84 -3.98 -15.66
C GLU A 151 -15.29 -3.90 -15.15
N GLU A 152 -15.89 -5.03 -14.79
CA GLU A 152 -17.23 -5.06 -14.17
C GLU A 152 -17.24 -4.33 -12.83
N LEU A 153 -16.23 -4.57 -11.99
CA LEU A 153 -16.10 -3.91 -10.69
C LEU A 153 -15.84 -2.40 -10.84
N SER A 154 -14.99 -1.99 -11.79
CA SER A 154 -14.72 -0.56 -12.05
C SER A 154 -15.96 0.17 -12.55
N GLN A 155 -16.70 -0.41 -13.50
CA GLN A 155 -17.99 0.14 -13.95
C GLN A 155 -19.00 0.23 -12.79
N SER A 156 -19.07 -0.79 -11.94
CA SER A 156 -19.96 -0.78 -10.77
C SER A 156 -19.56 0.30 -9.75
N LEU A 157 -18.26 0.55 -9.59
CA LEU A 157 -17.72 1.57 -8.68
C LEU A 157 -17.94 2.97 -9.24
N GLU A 158 -17.82 3.17 -10.56
CA GLU A 158 -18.15 4.42 -11.24
C GLU A 158 -19.65 4.75 -11.13
N TYR A 159 -20.52 3.76 -11.34
CA TYR A 159 -21.96 3.92 -11.12
C TYR A 159 -22.28 4.32 -9.68
N LYS A 160 -21.71 3.61 -8.69
CA LYS A 160 -21.91 3.97 -7.27
C LYS A 160 -21.33 5.34 -6.91
N ALA A 161 -20.19 5.72 -7.48
CA ALA A 161 -19.59 7.03 -7.23
C ALA A 161 -20.46 8.16 -7.79
N SER A 162 -21.01 7.98 -9.00
CA SER A 162 -21.93 8.96 -9.61
C SER A 162 -23.27 9.04 -8.86
N ASP A 163 -23.83 7.91 -8.43
CA ASP A 163 -25.05 7.85 -7.63
C ASP A 163 -24.87 8.56 -6.27
N LEU A 164 -23.78 8.28 -5.55
CA LEU A 164 -23.45 8.97 -4.30
C LEU A 164 -23.26 10.48 -4.49
N GLU A 165 -22.65 10.90 -5.62
CA GLU A 165 -22.52 12.32 -5.96
C GLU A 165 -23.88 12.98 -6.19
N GLN A 166 -24.76 12.31 -6.93
CA GLN A 166 -26.12 12.79 -7.21
C GLN A 166 -26.96 12.84 -5.94
N GLN A 167 -26.92 11.80 -5.10
CA GLN A 167 -27.63 11.76 -3.83
C GLN A 167 -27.17 12.88 -2.89
N THR A 168 -25.86 13.17 -2.85
CA THR A 168 -25.32 14.29 -2.06
C THR A 168 -25.83 15.64 -2.56
N LYS A 169 -25.94 15.85 -3.89
CA LYS A 169 -26.50 17.08 -4.47
C LYS A 169 -28.00 17.24 -4.16
N VAL A 170 -28.79 16.18 -4.34
CA VAL A 170 -30.24 16.20 -4.08
C VAL A 170 -30.52 16.44 -2.60
N SER A 171 -29.81 15.73 -1.71
CA SER A 171 -29.95 15.91 -0.26
C SER A 171 -29.52 17.31 0.19
N GLY A 172 -28.52 17.91 -0.46
CA GLY A 172 -28.08 19.28 -0.17
C GLY A 172 -29.14 20.32 -0.50
N ASN A 173 -29.77 20.21 -1.67
CA ASN A 173 -30.85 21.11 -2.07
C ASN A 173 -32.09 20.93 -1.17
N GLY A 174 -32.42 19.68 -0.81
CA GLY A 174 -33.50 19.38 0.13
C GLY A 174 -33.25 19.98 1.51
N LEU A 175 -32.02 19.86 2.03
CA LEU A 175 -31.63 20.46 3.31
C LEU A 175 -31.75 21.99 3.27
N GLN A 176 -31.27 22.64 2.20
CA GLN A 176 -31.40 24.10 2.02
C GLN A 176 -32.86 24.53 2.05
N GLN A 177 -33.73 23.88 1.28
CA GLN A 177 -35.16 24.19 1.27
C GLN A 177 -35.81 24.02 2.65
N THR A 178 -35.43 22.98 3.41
CA THR A 178 -35.93 22.79 4.77
C THR A 178 -35.36 23.80 5.76
N LEU A 179 -34.13 24.25 5.57
CA LEU A 179 -33.52 25.27 6.42
C LEU A 179 -34.18 26.63 6.18
N ASP A 180 -34.38 27.00 4.91
CA ASP A 180 -35.00 28.26 4.53
C ASP A 180 -36.45 28.36 5.03
N SER A 181 -37.24 27.28 4.89
CA SER A 181 -38.62 27.27 5.38
C SER A 181 -38.71 27.40 6.90
N LEU A 182 -37.74 26.82 7.59
CA LEU A 182 -37.69 26.76 9.04
C LEU A 182 -37.19 28.06 9.66
N LEU A 183 -36.12 28.66 9.11
CA LEU A 183 -35.68 30.01 9.45
C LEU A 183 -36.78 31.05 9.17
N HIS A 184 -37.53 30.90 8.07
CA HIS A 184 -38.67 31.77 7.80
C HIS A 184 -39.80 31.64 8.85
N SER A 185 -39.98 30.44 9.40
CA SER A 185 -40.95 30.23 10.48
C SER A 185 -40.48 30.87 11.81
N ASP A 186 -39.19 30.82 12.09
CA ASP A 186 -38.57 31.45 13.26
C ASP A 186 -38.64 32.99 13.14
N ASP A 187 -38.35 33.55 11.96
CA ASP A 187 -38.51 34.98 11.68
C ASP A 187 -39.95 35.47 11.88
N LYS A 188 -40.93 34.65 11.47
CA LYS A 188 -42.34 34.95 11.70
C LYS A 188 -42.66 34.98 13.20
N LEU A 189 -42.10 34.04 13.98
CA LEU A 189 -42.25 34.02 15.43
C LEU A 189 -41.61 35.28 16.05
N LEU A 190 -40.36 35.61 15.71
CA LEU A 190 -39.67 36.81 16.17
C LEU A 190 -40.43 38.09 15.83
N SER A 191 -41.03 38.17 14.64
CA SER A 191 -41.88 39.31 14.25
C SER A 191 -43.13 39.43 15.12
N SER A 192 -43.69 38.31 15.58
CA SER A 192 -44.85 38.29 16.50
C SER A 192 -44.44 38.68 17.92
N LEU A 193 -43.27 38.23 18.40
CA LEU A 193 -42.72 38.65 19.69
C LEU A 193 -42.44 40.15 19.71
N ARG A 194 -41.90 40.71 18.61
CA ARG A 194 -41.69 42.15 18.48
C ARG A 194 -43.00 42.93 18.58
N LYS A 195 -44.07 42.45 17.95
CA LYS A 195 -45.40 43.09 18.06
C LYS A 195 -45.92 43.04 19.49
N LEU A 196 -45.80 41.89 20.15
CA LEU A 196 -46.19 41.73 21.55
C LEU A 196 -45.38 42.64 22.49
N GLY A 197 -44.07 42.79 22.24
CA GLY A 197 -43.21 43.70 22.99
C GLY A 197 -43.64 45.17 22.83
N LEU A 198 -43.97 45.60 21.61
CA LEU A 198 -44.49 46.95 21.35
C LEU A 198 -45.85 47.20 22.02
N GLU A 199 -46.72 46.19 22.09
CA GLU A 199 -48.00 46.25 22.82
C GLU A 199 -47.82 46.32 24.34
N LEU A 200 -46.67 45.89 24.86
CA LEU A 200 -46.38 45.85 26.29
C LEU A 200 -45.68 47.12 26.81
N GLU A 201 -44.94 47.81 25.95
CA GLU A 201 -44.19 49.03 26.28
C GLU A 201 -45.10 50.27 26.40
N THR A 202 -46.32 50.20 25.86
CA THR A 202 -47.34 51.25 26.05
C THR A 202 -47.99 51.12 27.43
N GLU A 203 -47.31 51.61 28.48
CA GLU A 203 -48.04 52.08 29.67
C GLU A 203 -48.95 53.23 29.21
N ASP A 204 -50.28 53.12 29.39
CA ASP A 204 -51.23 54.16 28.96
C ASP A 204 -50.86 55.53 29.58
N PRO A 205 -50.27 56.47 28.81
CA PRO A 205 -49.96 57.80 29.33
C PRO A 205 -51.25 58.55 29.69
N GLU A 206 -52.36 58.16 29.07
CA GLU A 206 -53.70 58.63 29.37
C GLU A 206 -54.11 58.31 30.80
N ASP A 207 -53.75 57.14 31.35
CA ASP A 207 -54.14 56.76 32.72
C ASP A 207 -53.45 57.66 33.77
N ARG A 208 -52.21 58.10 33.53
CA ARG A 208 -51.53 59.08 34.41
C ARG A 208 -52.17 60.46 34.31
N GLU A 209 -52.43 60.93 33.09
CA GLU A 209 -53.05 62.24 32.86
C GLU A 209 -54.49 62.29 33.41
N ASN A 210 -55.23 61.19 33.32
CA ASN A 210 -56.60 61.05 33.84
C ASN A 210 -56.64 61.14 35.38
N VAL A 211 -55.61 60.65 36.09
CA VAL A 211 -55.51 60.79 37.55
C VAL A 211 -55.25 62.24 37.97
N GLU A 212 -54.39 62.95 37.24
CA GLU A 212 -54.13 64.36 37.51
C GLU A 212 -55.38 65.21 37.28
N LYS A 213 -56.07 64.99 36.16
CA LYS A 213 -57.38 65.61 35.87
C LYS A 213 -58.41 65.30 36.95
N LEU A 214 -58.48 64.04 37.41
CA LEU A 214 -59.41 63.66 38.47
C LEU A 214 -59.11 64.37 39.79
N ARG A 215 -57.83 64.48 40.17
CA ARG A 215 -57.40 65.23 41.37
C ARG A 215 -57.79 66.70 41.24
N GLU A 216 -57.59 67.31 40.07
CA GLU A 216 -57.99 68.69 39.80
C GLU A 216 -59.50 68.90 39.93
N ILE A 217 -60.31 67.99 39.36
CA ILE A 217 -61.77 68.03 39.45
C ILE A 217 -62.24 67.84 40.89
N CYS A 218 -61.62 66.92 41.65
CA CYS A 218 -61.93 66.70 43.07
C CYS A 218 -61.62 67.94 43.91
N MET A 219 -60.48 68.60 43.70
CA MET A 219 -60.15 69.87 44.36
C MET A 219 -61.18 70.96 44.04
N ARG A 220 -61.60 71.05 42.78
CA ARG A 220 -62.64 72.01 42.35
C ARG A 220 -63.99 71.70 42.99
N LEU A 221 -64.35 70.42 43.12
CA LEU A 221 -65.58 69.97 43.78
C LEU A 221 -65.55 70.28 45.28
N ILE A 222 -64.43 70.06 45.97
CA ILE A 222 -64.25 70.44 47.39
C ILE A 222 -64.47 71.96 47.54
N LYS A 223 -63.85 72.77 46.68
CA LYS A 223 -64.03 74.23 46.71
C LYS A 223 -65.51 74.62 46.56
N TYR A 224 -66.19 74.10 45.55
CA TYR A 224 -67.60 74.45 45.30
C TYR A 224 -68.55 73.93 46.39
N THR A 225 -68.30 72.75 46.96
CA THR A 225 -69.12 72.20 48.04
C THR A 225 -68.97 73.04 49.31
N VAL A 226 -67.74 73.42 49.67
CA VAL A 226 -67.48 74.33 50.81
C VAL A 226 -68.15 75.69 50.59
N GLU A 227 -67.99 76.30 49.41
CA GLU A 227 -68.63 77.57 49.08
C GLU A 227 -70.17 77.47 49.10
N THR A 228 -70.74 76.37 48.59
CA THR A 228 -72.19 76.13 48.59
C THR A 228 -72.74 75.91 50.00
N VAL A 229 -72.04 75.15 50.84
CA VAL A 229 -72.47 74.92 52.23
C VAL A 229 -72.37 76.22 53.03
N ARG A 230 -71.28 76.98 52.86
CA ARG A 230 -71.13 78.30 53.50
C ARG A 230 -72.24 79.27 53.12
N THR A 231 -72.48 79.44 51.82
CA THR A 231 -73.56 80.33 51.34
C THR A 231 -74.95 79.88 51.77
N LYS A 232 -75.22 78.57 51.86
CA LYS A 232 -76.48 78.05 52.40
C LYS A 232 -76.62 78.34 53.90
N LEU A 233 -75.54 78.20 54.65
CA LEU A 233 -75.50 78.46 56.09
C LEU A 233 -75.68 79.97 56.37
N ASP A 234 -74.98 80.83 55.64
CA ASP A 234 -75.17 82.29 55.69
C ASP A 234 -76.63 82.67 55.38
N ARG A 235 -77.22 82.06 54.35
CA ARG A 235 -78.62 82.28 54.00
C ARG A 235 -79.57 81.86 55.12
N LEU A 236 -79.37 80.67 55.69
CA LEU A 236 -80.20 80.15 56.78
C LEU A 236 -80.04 80.97 58.05
N TYR A 237 -78.84 81.45 58.37
CA TYR A 237 -78.58 82.33 59.50
C TYR A 237 -79.31 83.67 59.35
N LEU A 238 -79.24 84.30 58.16
CA LEU A 238 -79.98 85.53 57.87
C LEU A 238 -81.51 85.31 57.85
N GLU A 239 -81.97 84.16 57.37
CA GLU A 239 -83.39 83.75 57.39
C GLU A 239 -83.89 83.51 58.84
N ALA A 240 -83.06 82.90 59.68
CA ALA A 240 -83.34 82.71 61.11
C ALA A 240 -83.38 84.04 61.86
N LEU A 241 -82.43 84.96 61.60
CA LEU A 241 -82.44 86.30 62.18
C LEU A 241 -83.66 87.12 61.74
N SER A 242 -84.02 87.06 60.47
CA SER A 242 -85.19 87.78 59.94
C SER A 242 -86.52 87.21 60.45
N SER A 243 -86.65 85.89 60.57
CA SER A 243 -87.83 85.26 61.16
C SER A 243 -87.93 85.50 62.68
N ALA A 244 -86.81 85.52 63.40
CA ALA A 244 -86.77 85.92 64.80
C ALA A 244 -87.19 87.39 65.01
N HIS A 245 -86.81 88.28 64.09
CA HIS A 245 -87.23 89.70 64.09
C HIS A 245 -88.72 89.88 63.79
N GLN A 246 -89.29 89.07 62.90
CA GLN A 246 -90.72 89.14 62.54
C GLN A 246 -91.65 88.56 63.63
N ASN A 247 -91.16 87.60 64.43
CA ASN A 247 -91.96 86.88 65.42
C ASN A 247 -92.00 87.52 66.82
N GLY A 248 -91.34 88.66 67.06
CA GLY A 248 -91.57 89.51 68.24
C GLY A 248 -91.33 88.86 69.61
N VAL A 249 -90.43 87.88 69.74
CA VAL A 249 -90.11 87.24 71.04
C VAL A 249 -89.00 88.02 71.74
N THR A 250 -89.37 88.82 72.74
CA THR A 250 -88.45 89.51 73.65
C THR A 250 -88.21 88.67 74.92
N SER A 251 -87.11 87.93 74.98
CA SER A 251 -86.39 87.59 76.22
C SER A 251 -85.06 86.91 75.85
N HIS A 252 -83.92 87.60 76.08
CA HIS A 252 -82.53 87.15 75.83
C HIS A 252 -82.04 86.88 74.38
N PRO A 253 -82.15 87.83 73.44
CA PRO A 253 -81.61 87.65 72.08
C PRO A 253 -80.08 87.78 71.97
N SER A 254 -79.36 88.22 73.01
CA SER A 254 -77.92 88.51 72.86
C SER A 254 -77.00 87.35 73.21
N ASP A 255 -77.38 86.44 74.09
CA ASP A 255 -76.53 85.30 74.46
C ASP A 255 -76.76 84.16 73.48
N ASP A 256 -78.02 83.83 73.18
CA ASP A 256 -78.39 82.78 72.21
C ASP A 256 -77.89 83.08 70.78
N VAL A 257 -77.80 84.35 70.38
CA VAL A 257 -77.22 84.74 69.09
C VAL A 257 -75.69 84.61 69.09
N LYS A 258 -75.02 84.88 70.22
CA LYS A 258 -73.57 84.72 70.35
C LYS A 258 -73.18 83.25 70.39
N THR A 259 -73.91 82.42 71.14
CA THR A 259 -73.69 80.97 71.15
C THR A 259 -73.94 80.38 69.77
N SER A 260 -75.02 80.78 69.09
CA SER A 260 -75.27 80.38 67.71
C SER A 260 -74.15 80.84 66.77
N GLN A 261 -73.62 82.05 66.93
CA GLN A 261 -72.50 82.54 66.13
C GLN A 261 -71.21 81.74 66.36
N GLU A 262 -70.86 81.44 67.62
CA GLU A 262 -69.70 80.62 67.97
C GLU A 262 -69.83 79.20 67.42
N GLU A 263 -71.03 78.61 67.48
CA GLU A 263 -71.34 77.32 66.87
C GLU A 263 -71.22 77.35 65.34
N LEU A 264 -71.64 78.44 64.69
CA LEU A 264 -71.46 78.64 63.24
C LEU A 264 -69.99 78.80 62.85
N GLU A 265 -69.19 79.53 63.64
CA GLU A 265 -67.75 79.69 63.44
C GLU A 265 -67.03 78.34 63.60
N SER A 266 -67.41 77.53 64.59
CA SER A 266 -66.94 76.14 64.74
C SER A 266 -67.32 75.29 63.54
N LEU A 267 -68.57 75.38 63.07
CA LEU A 267 -69.03 74.65 61.89
C LEU A 267 -68.27 75.09 60.62
N TYR A 268 -67.92 76.36 60.47
CA TYR A 268 -67.10 76.85 59.37
C TYR A 268 -65.68 76.30 59.33
N ALA A 269 -65.10 75.99 60.50
CA ALA A 269 -63.81 75.32 60.61
C ALA A 269 -63.92 73.84 60.20
N GLU A 270 -65.05 73.19 60.47
CA GLU A 270 -65.26 71.76 60.19
C GLU A 270 -65.72 71.46 58.75
N ILE A 271 -66.39 72.41 58.07
CA ILE A 271 -66.93 72.20 56.72
C ILE A 271 -65.83 71.80 55.70
N LEU A 272 -64.64 72.40 55.76
CA LEU A 272 -63.56 72.09 54.80
C LEU A 272 -62.99 70.67 55.01
N PRO A 273 -62.55 70.26 56.21
CA PRO A 273 -62.10 68.89 56.47
C PRO A 273 -63.15 67.84 56.12
N VAL A 274 -64.43 68.08 56.43
CA VAL A 274 -65.52 67.14 56.12
C VAL A 274 -65.78 67.06 54.62
N ALA A 275 -65.79 68.19 53.91
CA ALA A 275 -65.95 68.21 52.45
C ALA A 275 -64.79 67.49 51.76
N GLN A 276 -63.54 67.74 52.21
CA GLN A 276 -62.36 67.05 51.70
C GLN A 276 -62.48 65.53 51.88
N MET A 277 -62.75 65.07 53.11
CA MET A 277 -62.91 63.64 53.41
C MET A 277 -64.05 63.01 52.60
N SER A 278 -65.17 63.72 52.42
CA SER A 278 -66.31 63.21 51.66
C SER A 278 -66.01 63.02 50.17
N VAL A 279 -65.32 63.98 49.54
CA VAL A 279 -64.96 63.91 48.11
C VAL A 279 -63.85 62.90 47.89
N GLU A 280 -62.87 62.84 48.79
CA GLU A 280 -61.80 61.84 48.75
C GLU A 280 -62.37 60.42 48.85
N GLN A 281 -63.28 60.18 49.80
CA GLN A 281 -63.88 58.86 50.02
C GLN A 281 -64.87 58.45 48.91
N GLN A 282 -65.66 59.38 48.37
CA GLN A 282 -66.67 59.08 47.34
C GLN A 282 -66.09 58.97 45.93
N HIS A 283 -65.05 59.75 45.60
CA HIS A 283 -64.59 59.89 44.22
C HIS A 283 -63.12 59.54 44.02
N LEU A 284 -62.22 60.01 44.89
CA LEU A 284 -60.79 59.82 44.69
C LEU A 284 -60.33 58.39 45.01
N GLU A 285 -60.68 57.87 46.19
CA GLU A 285 -60.29 56.53 46.61
C GLU A 285 -60.83 55.42 45.69
N PRO A 286 -62.11 55.41 45.27
CA PRO A 286 -62.61 54.37 44.38
C PRO A 286 -61.94 54.39 43.00
N ALA A 287 -61.61 55.58 42.49
CA ALA A 287 -60.89 55.73 41.23
C ALA A 287 -59.44 55.25 41.34
N LEU A 288 -58.74 55.56 42.44
CA LEU A 288 -57.39 55.05 42.70
C LEU A 288 -57.39 53.53 42.90
N LYS A 289 -58.38 52.97 43.59
CA LYS A 289 -58.55 51.50 43.72
C LYS A 289 -58.81 50.86 42.36
N SER A 290 -59.70 51.42 41.55
CA SER A 290 -59.96 50.98 40.17
C SER A 290 -58.69 51.02 39.32
N LEU A 291 -57.94 52.12 39.36
CA LEU A 291 -56.67 52.24 38.65
C LEU A 291 -55.63 51.23 39.15
N SER A 292 -55.48 51.05 40.45
CA SER A 292 -54.55 50.05 41.00
C SER A 292 -54.91 48.63 40.56
N SER A 293 -56.21 48.33 40.42
CA SER A 293 -56.68 47.04 39.93
C SER A 293 -56.41 46.86 38.44
N LYS A 294 -56.57 47.92 37.64
CA LYS A 294 -56.19 47.94 36.21
C LYS A 294 -54.68 47.79 36.03
N ASN A 295 -53.89 48.51 36.82
CA ASN A 295 -52.43 48.40 36.82
C ASN A 295 -51.95 47.01 37.28
N GLY A 296 -52.64 46.40 38.24
CA GLY A 296 -52.41 45.00 38.61
C GLY A 296 -52.75 44.02 37.49
N GLN A 297 -53.76 44.31 36.67
CA GLN A 297 -54.10 43.50 35.49
C GLN A 297 -53.11 43.71 34.34
N SER A 298 -52.67 44.94 34.06
CA SER A 298 -51.64 45.21 33.06
C SER A 298 -50.30 44.56 33.45
N LEU A 299 -49.91 44.63 34.72
CA LEU A 299 -48.72 43.95 35.24
C LEU A 299 -48.81 42.42 35.13
N ARG A 300 -49.98 41.84 35.34
CA ARG A 300 -50.20 40.39 35.12
C ARG A 300 -50.13 40.01 33.65
N ARG A 301 -50.68 40.85 32.76
CA ARG A 301 -50.57 40.66 31.31
C ARG A 301 -49.13 40.79 30.85
N SER A 302 -48.38 41.76 31.38
CA SER A 302 -46.96 41.93 31.05
C SER A 302 -46.11 40.79 31.59
N ALA A 303 -46.34 40.34 32.82
CA ALA A 303 -45.68 39.15 33.35
C ALA A 303 -45.96 37.90 32.49
N ALA A 304 -47.22 37.67 32.10
CA ALA A 304 -47.58 36.55 31.23
C ALA A 304 -46.96 36.67 29.82
N ALA A 305 -46.91 37.88 29.26
CA ALA A 305 -46.27 38.13 27.97
C ALA A 305 -44.75 37.93 28.02
N VAL A 306 -44.09 38.34 29.11
CA VAL A 306 -42.65 38.11 29.32
C VAL A 306 -42.34 36.63 29.45
N ILE A 307 -43.15 35.87 30.21
CA ILE A 307 -43.00 34.41 30.30
C ILE A 307 -43.18 33.77 28.92
N TYR A 308 -44.18 34.19 28.14
CA TYR A 308 -44.37 33.70 26.78
C TYR A 308 -43.19 34.04 25.84
N ILE A 309 -42.64 35.25 25.95
CA ILE A 309 -41.43 35.66 25.20
C ILE A 309 -40.24 34.77 25.58
N ASP A 310 -40.04 34.52 26.88
CA ASP A 310 -38.97 33.67 27.42
C ASP A 310 -39.10 32.23 26.89
N GLU A 311 -40.30 31.63 27.01
CA GLU A 311 -40.59 30.29 26.47
C GLU A 311 -40.38 30.20 24.95
N CYS A 312 -40.73 31.25 24.20
CA CYS A 312 -40.50 31.31 22.77
C CYS A 312 -39.01 31.45 22.42
N LEU A 313 -38.24 32.20 23.19
CA LEU A 313 -36.79 32.34 22.99
C LEU A 313 -36.08 31.02 23.33
N ASP A 314 -36.48 30.34 24.41
CA ASP A 314 -35.98 29.00 24.74
C ASP A 314 -36.29 27.99 23.64
N TYR A 315 -37.51 28.02 23.09
CA TYR A 315 -37.89 27.21 21.93
C TYR A 315 -36.98 27.49 20.73
N LEU A 316 -36.73 28.75 20.40
CA LEU A 316 -35.85 29.13 19.28
C LEU A 316 -34.40 28.67 19.51
N LEU A 317 -33.90 28.74 20.75
CA LEU A 317 -32.55 28.29 21.09
C LEU A 317 -32.39 26.78 20.99
N ASP A 318 -33.30 25.99 21.58
CA ASP A 318 -33.30 24.53 21.48
C ASP A 318 -33.47 24.07 20.02
N HIS A 319 -34.32 24.78 19.28
CA HIS A 319 -34.51 24.54 17.85
C HIS A 319 -33.24 24.82 17.02
N MET A 320 -32.57 25.96 17.25
CA MET A 320 -31.30 26.30 16.60
C MET A 320 -30.20 25.29 16.93
N ASP A 321 -30.12 24.80 18.15
CA ASP A 321 -29.13 23.78 18.56
C ASP A 321 -29.38 22.44 17.85
N ARG A 322 -30.65 22.00 17.78
CA ARG A 322 -31.05 20.81 17.01
C ARG A 322 -30.77 20.96 15.52
N LEU A 323 -30.94 22.17 14.97
CA LEU A 323 -30.59 22.44 13.58
C LEU A 323 -29.08 22.42 13.36
N SER A 324 -28.31 23.03 14.26
CA SER A 324 -26.85 23.05 14.21
C SER A 324 -26.29 21.62 14.21
N THR A 325 -26.68 20.80 15.19
CA THR A 325 -26.24 19.39 15.29
C THR A 325 -26.60 18.58 14.04
N ARG A 326 -27.76 18.82 13.44
CA ARG A 326 -28.17 18.15 12.19
C ARG A 326 -27.36 18.63 10.97
N ILE A 327 -27.03 19.93 10.90
CA ILE A 327 -26.17 20.49 9.85
C ILE A 327 -24.74 19.96 9.98
N GLU A 328 -24.20 19.89 11.21
CA GLU A 328 -22.88 19.31 11.48
C GLU A 328 -22.83 17.83 11.08
N ALA A 329 -23.85 17.05 11.45
CA ALA A 329 -23.97 15.66 11.03
C ALA A 329 -24.01 15.54 9.49
N TYR A 330 -24.79 16.39 8.82
CA TYR A 330 -24.84 16.43 7.36
C TYR A 330 -23.50 16.82 6.72
N GLN A 331 -22.81 17.81 7.29
CA GLN A 331 -21.49 18.25 6.81
C GLN A 331 -20.43 17.17 6.99
N SER A 332 -20.46 16.44 8.11
CA SER A 332 -19.59 15.29 8.34
C SER A 332 -19.86 14.18 7.32
N HIS A 333 -21.13 13.89 7.02
CA HIS A 333 -21.53 12.94 6.00
C HIS A 333 -21.04 13.37 4.61
N LYS A 334 -21.22 14.65 4.23
CA LYS A 334 -20.72 15.20 2.97
C LYS A 334 -19.19 15.13 2.86
N THR A 335 -18.49 15.33 3.96
CA THR A 335 -17.02 15.24 3.98
C THR A 335 -16.58 13.79 3.82
N ALA A 336 -17.24 12.86 4.52
CA ALA A 336 -17.00 11.43 4.38
C ALA A 336 -17.29 10.94 2.96
N THR A 337 -18.46 11.27 2.38
CA THR A 337 -18.80 10.87 1.00
C THR A 337 -17.84 11.48 -0.02
N SER A 338 -17.42 12.73 0.15
CA SER A 338 -16.44 13.33 -0.76
C SER A 338 -15.06 12.65 -0.64
N SER A 339 -14.62 12.25 0.56
CA SER A 339 -13.39 11.46 0.74
C SER A 339 -13.47 10.05 0.15
N LEU A 340 -14.62 9.39 0.25
CA LEU A 340 -14.87 8.10 -0.39
C LEU A 340 -14.89 8.25 -1.91
N LEU A 341 -15.43 9.36 -2.42
CA LEU A 341 -15.48 9.63 -3.85
C LEU A 341 -14.09 9.96 -4.42
N THR A 342 -13.27 10.74 -3.70
CA THR A 342 -11.88 11.02 -4.13
C THR A 342 -11.02 9.76 -4.10
N THR A 343 -11.14 8.92 -3.08
CA THR A 343 -10.45 7.62 -3.02
C THR A 343 -10.94 6.66 -4.12
N ALA A 344 -12.25 6.55 -4.33
CA ALA A 344 -12.84 5.80 -5.43
C ALA A 344 -12.31 6.24 -6.81
N ARG A 345 -12.25 7.55 -7.06
CA ARG A 345 -11.69 8.12 -8.31
C ARG A 345 -10.19 7.89 -8.43
N ALA A 346 -9.44 7.96 -7.34
CA ALA A 346 -8.01 7.67 -7.33
C ALA A 346 -7.76 6.20 -7.71
N GLU A 347 -8.49 5.27 -7.13
CA GLU A 347 -8.42 3.84 -7.46
C GLU A 347 -8.82 3.58 -8.92
N LEU A 348 -9.89 4.22 -9.42
CA LEU A 348 -10.31 4.11 -10.83
C LEU A 348 -9.26 4.68 -11.81
N SER A 349 -8.49 5.68 -11.38
CA SER A 349 -7.44 6.31 -12.18
C SER A 349 -6.12 5.54 -12.15
N THR A 350 -5.94 4.59 -11.23
CA THR A 350 -4.74 3.74 -11.22
C THR A 350 -4.79 2.80 -12.43
N PRO A 351 -3.83 2.91 -13.37
CA PRO A 351 -3.81 1.99 -14.51
C PRO A 351 -3.53 0.59 -13.98
N VAL A 352 -4.45 -0.35 -14.24
CA VAL A 352 -4.22 -1.78 -14.02
C VAL A 352 -2.93 -2.13 -14.75
N ALA A 353 -1.90 -2.49 -13.99
CA ALA A 353 -0.61 -2.88 -14.55
C ALA A 353 -0.85 -4.09 -15.46
N THR A 354 -0.94 -3.83 -16.77
CA THR A 354 -0.97 -4.90 -17.76
C THR A 354 0.28 -5.74 -17.54
N PRO A 355 0.17 -7.09 -17.47
CA PRO A 355 1.34 -7.92 -17.36
C PRO A 355 2.17 -7.68 -18.62
N LYS A 356 3.25 -6.90 -18.47
CA LYS A 356 4.26 -6.74 -19.53
C LYS A 356 4.62 -8.14 -19.98
N LYS A 357 4.39 -8.44 -21.26
CA LYS A 357 4.84 -9.69 -21.92
C LYS A 357 6.27 -9.93 -21.47
N LYS A 358 6.46 -10.91 -20.58
CA LYS A 358 7.80 -11.38 -20.23
C LYS A 358 8.40 -11.91 -21.52
N THR A 359 9.51 -11.30 -21.94
CA THR A 359 10.46 -11.89 -22.87
C THR A 359 10.76 -13.33 -22.42
N PRO A 360 10.92 -14.29 -23.35
CA PRO A 360 11.17 -15.69 -23.01
C PRO A 360 12.60 -15.80 -22.47
N THR A 361 12.78 -15.46 -21.20
CA THR A 361 13.96 -15.81 -20.43
C THR A 361 13.68 -17.17 -19.82
N GLN A 362 14.57 -18.11 -20.16
CA GLN A 362 14.56 -19.51 -19.75
C GLN A 362 13.97 -19.70 -18.36
N ASP A 363 12.95 -20.57 -18.30
CA ASP A 363 12.35 -21.07 -17.07
C ASP A 363 13.46 -21.52 -16.10
N LEU A 364 13.68 -20.71 -15.07
CA LEU A 364 14.32 -21.15 -13.84
C LEU A 364 13.45 -22.25 -13.24
N VAL A 365 14.04 -23.44 -13.21
CA VAL A 365 13.53 -24.65 -12.58
C VAL A 365 13.04 -24.32 -11.16
N SER A 366 11.74 -24.52 -10.92
CA SER A 366 11.20 -24.49 -9.56
C SER A 366 11.88 -25.58 -8.70
N PRO A 367 12.18 -25.31 -7.42
CA PRO A 367 12.84 -26.28 -6.56
C PRO A 367 11.86 -27.41 -6.25
N VAL A 368 11.98 -28.51 -6.98
CA VAL A 368 11.40 -29.80 -6.59
C VAL A 368 11.99 -30.13 -5.23
N ARG A 369 11.16 -30.07 -4.18
CA ARG A 369 11.45 -30.66 -2.87
C ARG A 369 11.84 -32.12 -3.08
N ARG A 370 13.14 -32.41 -3.08
CA ARG A 370 13.67 -33.77 -2.91
C ARG A 370 13.35 -34.19 -1.48
N ARG A 371 12.25 -34.92 -1.32
CA ARG A 371 11.97 -35.66 -0.09
C ARG A 371 12.92 -36.87 -0.11
N ASN A 372 14.01 -36.79 0.66
CA ASN A 372 14.87 -37.94 0.93
C ASN A 372 14.04 -39.01 1.64
N ASN A 373 13.74 -40.10 0.93
CA ASN A 373 12.99 -41.23 1.45
C ASN A 373 13.92 -42.44 1.53
N THR A 374 14.74 -42.47 2.58
CA THR A 374 15.42 -43.68 3.04
C THR A 374 14.79 -44.06 4.38
N ASN A 375 13.75 -44.89 4.34
CA ASN A 375 13.49 -45.96 5.30
C ASN A 375 12.22 -46.73 4.90
N PRO A 376 12.31 -48.04 4.64
CA PRO A 376 11.15 -48.90 4.49
C PRO A 376 10.74 -49.38 5.88
N GLY A 377 9.58 -48.95 6.36
CA GLY A 377 9.06 -49.50 7.60
C GLY A 377 7.99 -48.62 8.23
N ARG A 378 6.79 -49.21 8.31
CA ARG A 378 5.72 -48.86 9.25
C ARG A 378 4.75 -47.77 8.80
N SER A 379 3.71 -48.23 8.12
CA SER A 379 2.38 -47.66 8.20
C SER A 379 1.93 -47.54 9.66
N PRO A 380 1.21 -46.47 10.00
CA PRO A 380 0.01 -46.66 10.79
C PRO A 380 -1.19 -46.05 10.08
N THR A 381 -2.19 -46.91 9.96
CA THR A 381 -3.59 -46.64 9.69
C THR A 381 -4.16 -45.55 10.61
N ARG A 382 -5.08 -44.77 10.04
CA ARG A 382 -6.33 -44.24 10.63
C ARG A 382 -6.34 -43.99 12.14
N ASP A 383 -6.57 -42.73 12.53
CA ASP A 383 -7.78 -42.32 13.26
C ASP A 383 -7.76 -40.81 13.54
N ALA A 384 -8.70 -40.07 12.93
CA ALA A 384 -9.33 -38.85 13.45
C ALA A 384 -10.25 -38.23 12.38
N ALA A 385 -11.24 -39.01 11.94
CA ALA A 385 -12.44 -38.44 11.33
C ALA A 385 -13.53 -38.42 12.39
N SER A 386 -13.76 -37.28 13.05
CA SER A 386 -15.05 -36.97 13.68
C SER A 386 -15.10 -35.52 14.16
N ASN A 387 -15.53 -34.61 13.28
CA ASN A 387 -16.54 -33.59 13.62
C ASN A 387 -16.95 -32.82 12.35
N ARG A 388 -17.58 -33.53 11.42
CA ARG A 388 -18.54 -32.92 10.49
C ARG A 388 -19.93 -33.25 10.99
N ARG A 389 -20.39 -32.53 12.01
CA ARG A 389 -21.83 -32.40 12.26
C ARG A 389 -22.35 -31.28 11.37
N ARG A 390 -22.84 -31.67 10.19
CA ARG A 390 -23.95 -31.02 9.52
C ARG A 390 -25.06 -30.85 10.56
N ARG A 391 -25.28 -29.62 11.02
CA ARG A 391 -26.58 -29.18 11.53
C ARG A 391 -26.94 -27.92 10.77
N SER A 392 -27.87 -28.10 9.85
CA SER A 392 -28.77 -27.07 9.38
C SER A 392 -29.60 -26.59 10.56
N SER A 393 -29.13 -25.55 11.25
CA SER A 393 -29.95 -24.72 12.11
C SER A 393 -29.39 -23.30 11.98
N ALA A 394 -30.14 -22.47 11.27
CA ALA A 394 -29.98 -21.03 11.26
C ALA A 394 -30.08 -20.53 12.70
N PHE A 395 -28.94 -20.26 13.31
CA PHE A 395 -28.81 -19.26 14.36
C PHE A 395 -27.84 -18.25 13.79
N ASP A 396 -28.24 -16.98 13.81
CA ASP A 396 -27.42 -15.82 13.44
C ASP A 396 -26.13 -15.83 14.26
N GLU A 397 -25.08 -16.48 13.74
CA GLU A 397 -23.72 -16.34 14.26
C GLU A 397 -23.21 -14.98 13.77
N PRO A 398 -22.81 -14.06 14.65
CA PRO A 398 -22.47 -12.71 14.27
C PRO A 398 -21.32 -12.74 13.25
N PRO A 399 -21.39 -11.93 12.16
CA PRO A 399 -20.46 -12.01 11.03
C PRO A 399 -18.99 -11.84 11.43
N LEU A 400 -18.75 -11.16 12.56
CA LEU A 400 -17.43 -10.96 13.16
C LEU A 400 -16.79 -12.29 13.60
N GLU A 401 -17.55 -13.21 14.20
CA GLU A 401 -17.02 -14.50 14.68
C GLU A 401 -16.66 -15.43 13.51
N THR A 402 -17.45 -15.40 12.44
CA THR A 402 -17.17 -16.12 11.19
C THR A 402 -15.88 -15.61 10.53
N LEU A 403 -15.67 -14.29 10.54
CA LEU A 403 -14.47 -13.65 10.02
C LEU A 403 -13.24 -14.03 10.86
N LEU A 404 -13.33 -13.94 12.18
CA LEU A 404 -12.25 -14.31 13.11
C LEU A 404 -11.87 -15.79 13.00
N ARG A 405 -12.85 -16.68 12.83
CA ARG A 405 -12.62 -18.10 12.55
C ARG A 405 -11.94 -18.31 11.20
N SER A 406 -12.33 -17.58 10.16
CA SER A 406 -11.65 -17.62 8.85
C SER A 406 -10.20 -17.13 8.91
N LEU A 407 -9.91 -16.17 9.80
CA LEU A 407 -8.57 -15.67 10.06
C LEU A 407 -7.77 -16.52 11.06
N ALA A 408 -8.33 -17.62 11.58
CA ALA A 408 -7.76 -18.46 12.62
C ALA A 408 -7.34 -17.67 13.88
N ILE A 409 -8.19 -16.74 14.31
CA ILE A 409 -8.02 -15.97 15.55
C ILE A 409 -9.11 -16.44 16.51
N ALA A 410 -8.69 -16.98 17.67
CA ALA A 410 -9.59 -17.36 18.75
C ALA A 410 -9.39 -16.41 19.93
N PHE A 411 -10.48 -15.88 20.47
CA PHE A 411 -10.42 -15.13 21.73
C PHE A 411 -10.38 -16.12 22.91
N PRO A 412 -9.62 -15.82 23.97
CA PRO A 412 -9.78 -16.49 25.25
C PRO A 412 -11.22 -16.30 25.75
N GLU A 413 -11.86 -17.35 26.26
CA GLU A 413 -13.26 -17.34 26.72
C GLU A 413 -13.54 -16.31 27.83
N ASP A 414 -12.48 -15.78 28.46
CA ASP A 414 -12.54 -14.82 29.58
C ASP A 414 -12.66 -13.34 29.15
N VAL A 415 -12.54 -13.01 27.86
CA VAL A 415 -12.50 -11.61 27.39
C VAL A 415 -13.81 -11.22 26.71
N THR A 416 -14.81 -10.87 27.52
CA THR A 416 -16.12 -10.37 27.04
C THR A 416 -16.15 -8.85 26.83
N ASP A 417 -15.13 -8.13 27.30
CA ASP A 417 -15.05 -6.67 27.17
C ASP A 417 -14.43 -6.25 25.82
N GLY A 418 -15.05 -5.28 25.14
CA GLY A 418 -14.64 -4.82 23.82
C GLY A 418 -13.21 -4.23 23.80
N ALA A 419 -12.80 -3.60 24.90
CA ALA A 419 -11.42 -3.12 25.06
C ALA A 419 -10.40 -4.27 25.13
N GLY A 420 -10.75 -5.38 25.80
CA GLY A 420 -9.89 -6.57 25.87
C GLY A 420 -9.79 -7.29 24.52
N GLN A 421 -10.90 -7.40 23.78
CA GLN A 421 -10.90 -8.02 22.45
C GLN A 421 -10.05 -7.24 21.45
N THR A 422 -10.14 -5.91 21.45
CA THR A 422 -9.29 -5.06 20.59
C THR A 422 -7.81 -5.15 20.94
N ALA A 423 -7.45 -5.27 22.23
CA ALA A 423 -6.07 -5.47 22.64
C ALA A 423 -5.49 -6.82 22.16
N VAL A 424 -6.27 -7.90 22.22
CA VAL A 424 -5.86 -9.23 21.70
C VAL A 424 -5.73 -9.19 20.17
N LEU A 425 -6.63 -8.50 19.46
CA LEU A 425 -6.51 -8.31 18.01
C LEU A 425 -5.28 -7.48 17.63
N ALA A 426 -4.98 -6.42 18.37
CA ALA A 426 -3.79 -5.61 18.15
C ALA A 426 -2.50 -6.41 18.40
N ALA A 427 -2.46 -7.22 19.46
CA ALA A 427 -1.33 -8.09 19.76
C ALA A 427 -1.12 -9.17 18.68
N THR A 428 -2.18 -9.84 18.24
CA THR A 428 -2.10 -10.86 17.18
C THR A 428 -1.73 -10.26 15.83
N LEU A 429 -2.18 -9.04 15.51
CA LEU A 429 -1.76 -8.30 14.32
C LEU A 429 -0.28 -7.95 14.39
N ALA A 430 0.20 -7.42 15.53
CA ALA A 430 1.61 -7.11 15.73
C ALA A 430 2.48 -8.37 15.58
N GLU A 431 2.08 -9.50 16.17
CA GLU A 431 2.78 -10.78 16.07
C GLU A 431 2.80 -11.33 14.63
N ARG A 432 1.70 -11.19 13.89
CA ARG A 432 1.66 -11.61 12.47
C ARG A 432 2.53 -10.70 11.60
N GLN A 433 2.56 -9.40 11.89
CA GLN A 433 3.43 -8.47 11.17
C GLN A 433 4.92 -8.73 11.46
N THR A 434 5.31 -9.03 12.69
CA THR A 434 6.70 -9.40 13.00
C THR A 434 7.07 -10.71 12.32
N LYS A 435 6.23 -11.74 12.40
CA LYS A 435 6.43 -13.01 11.67
C LYS A 435 6.55 -12.82 10.17
N ALA A 436 5.73 -11.94 9.57
CA ALA A 436 5.82 -11.64 8.14
C ALA A 436 7.15 -10.97 7.78
N ARG A 437 7.62 -10.01 8.59
CA ARG A 437 8.94 -9.39 8.41
C ARG A 437 10.08 -10.39 8.56
N ASP A 438 9.99 -11.28 9.55
CA ASP A 438 11.00 -12.32 9.78
C ASP A 438 11.04 -13.34 8.63
N VAL A 439 9.88 -13.76 8.12
CA VAL A 439 9.81 -14.65 6.94
C VAL A 439 10.36 -13.95 5.71
N ALA A 440 10.02 -12.68 5.48
CA ALA A 440 10.55 -11.91 4.36
C ALA A 440 12.08 -11.77 4.45
N ARG A 441 12.61 -11.47 5.64
CA ARG A 441 14.04 -11.38 5.90
C ARG A 441 14.74 -12.72 5.68
N ASN A 442 14.20 -13.81 6.23
CA ASN A 442 14.77 -15.15 6.03
C ASN A 442 14.73 -15.58 4.55
N ALA A 443 13.67 -15.24 3.83
CA ALA A 443 13.58 -15.49 2.39
C ALA A 443 14.64 -14.68 1.62
N GLN A 444 14.85 -13.41 2.00
CA GLN A 444 15.91 -12.59 1.41
C GLN A 444 17.30 -13.16 1.72
N GLU A 445 17.61 -13.47 2.98
CA GLU A 445 18.92 -14.01 3.38
C GLU A 445 19.21 -15.37 2.69
N THR A 446 18.19 -16.22 2.52
CA THR A 446 18.34 -17.49 1.79
C THR A 446 18.51 -17.30 0.29
N LEU A 447 17.83 -16.33 -0.32
CA LEU A 447 18.02 -15.97 -1.72
C LEU A 447 19.42 -15.39 -1.94
N GLU A 448 19.86 -14.46 -1.09
CA GLU A 448 21.20 -13.87 -1.14
C GLU A 448 22.28 -14.93 -0.97
N GLY A 449 22.13 -15.84 0.00
CA GLY A 449 23.04 -16.97 0.19
C GLY A 449 23.11 -17.88 -1.03
N THR A 450 21.96 -18.25 -1.60
CA THR A 450 21.91 -19.12 -2.79
C THR A 450 22.52 -18.42 -4.00
N ALA A 451 22.18 -17.15 -4.23
CA ALA A 451 22.74 -16.35 -5.31
C ALA A 451 24.26 -16.19 -5.18
N ALA A 452 24.77 -15.93 -3.97
CA ALA A 452 26.20 -15.84 -3.71
C ALA A 452 26.92 -17.16 -4.01
N THR A 453 26.35 -18.30 -3.63
CA THR A 453 26.93 -19.61 -3.95
C THR A 453 26.95 -19.90 -5.45
N GLN A 454 25.86 -19.62 -6.17
CA GLN A 454 25.81 -19.81 -7.63
C GLN A 454 26.76 -18.87 -8.38
N LEU A 455 26.92 -17.63 -7.91
CA LEU A 455 27.89 -16.69 -8.45
C LEU A 455 29.34 -17.14 -8.17
N ALA A 456 29.61 -17.69 -6.99
CA ALA A 456 30.92 -18.26 -6.67
C ALA A 456 31.22 -19.50 -7.54
N ASP A 457 30.26 -20.42 -7.68
CA ASP A 457 30.40 -21.62 -8.50
C ASP A 457 30.59 -21.29 -9.98
N SER A 458 29.81 -20.34 -10.51
CA SER A 458 29.97 -19.88 -11.91
C SER A 458 31.30 -19.18 -12.12
N LYS A 459 31.78 -18.37 -11.16
CA LYS A 459 33.12 -17.77 -11.23
C LYS A 459 34.21 -18.84 -11.23
N LEU A 460 34.08 -19.88 -10.40
CA LEU A 460 35.00 -21.00 -10.36
C LEU A 460 34.96 -21.79 -11.67
N ALA A 461 33.77 -22.06 -12.23
CA ALA A 461 33.64 -22.74 -13.51
C ALA A 461 34.27 -21.93 -14.66
N ILE A 462 34.09 -20.61 -14.67
CA ILE A 462 34.76 -19.71 -15.64
C ILE A 462 36.28 -19.75 -15.46
N GLN A 463 36.78 -19.76 -14.22
CA GLN A 463 38.20 -19.91 -13.93
C GLN A 463 38.73 -21.26 -14.44
N LEU A 464 38.07 -22.37 -14.16
CA LEU A 464 38.47 -23.69 -14.65
C LEU A 464 38.44 -23.78 -16.18
N LEU A 465 37.43 -23.20 -16.84
CA LEU A 465 37.39 -23.14 -18.30
C LEU A 465 38.54 -22.29 -18.85
N ARG A 466 38.81 -21.15 -18.23
CA ARG A 466 39.94 -20.29 -18.59
C ARG A 466 41.27 -21.03 -18.38
N ASP A 467 41.44 -21.71 -17.27
CA ASP A 467 42.67 -22.44 -16.94
C ASP A 467 42.86 -23.63 -17.87
N SER A 468 41.78 -24.33 -18.25
CA SER A 468 41.81 -25.40 -19.27
C SER A 468 42.16 -24.88 -20.66
N LEU A 469 41.61 -23.72 -21.06
CA LEU A 469 41.92 -23.08 -22.34
C LEU A 469 43.35 -22.53 -22.38
N LEU A 470 43.86 -22.04 -21.26
CA LEU A 470 45.23 -21.53 -21.14
C LEU A 470 46.25 -22.66 -20.96
N ALA A 471 45.88 -23.82 -20.40
CA ALA A 471 46.74 -24.98 -20.27
C ALA A 471 47.07 -25.64 -21.62
N GLU A 472 46.17 -25.57 -22.60
CA GLU A 472 46.42 -26.05 -23.98
C GLU A 472 47.14 -25.01 -24.85
N SER A 473 47.34 -23.79 -24.35
CA SER A 473 48.04 -22.71 -25.05
C SER A 473 49.52 -22.66 -24.64
N PRO A 474 50.47 -22.49 -25.59
CA PRO A 474 51.89 -22.29 -25.25
C PRO A 474 52.19 -20.97 -24.50
N PHE A 475 51.17 -20.19 -24.16
CA PHE A 475 51.23 -18.95 -23.38
C PHE A 475 50.67 -19.12 -21.94
N GLY A 476 50.75 -20.33 -21.39
CA GLY A 476 50.15 -20.73 -20.10
C GLY A 476 50.63 -20.00 -18.84
N ASP A 477 51.60 -19.09 -18.94
CA ASP A 477 51.97 -18.17 -17.87
C ASP A 477 51.50 -16.75 -18.27
N VAL A 478 50.40 -16.29 -17.68
CA VAL A 478 49.92 -14.91 -17.86
C VAL A 478 50.89 -13.99 -17.15
N ARG A 479 51.93 -13.54 -17.86
CA ARG A 479 52.75 -12.40 -17.46
C ARG A 479 52.03 -11.12 -17.89
N LEU A 480 51.70 -10.26 -16.94
CA LEU A 480 51.26 -8.91 -17.23
C LEU A 480 52.42 -8.19 -17.94
N VAL A 481 52.09 -7.33 -18.92
CA VAL A 481 53.08 -6.62 -19.74
C VAL A 481 53.98 -5.68 -18.89
N ASP A 482 53.61 -5.42 -17.63
CA ASP A 482 54.31 -4.55 -16.70
C ASP A 482 54.68 -5.31 -15.40
N GLU A 483 55.97 -5.63 -15.24
CA GLU A 483 56.54 -6.28 -14.04
C GLU A 483 56.31 -5.45 -12.76
N GLY A 484 56.18 -4.12 -12.87
CA GLY A 484 55.88 -3.25 -11.74
C GLY A 484 54.48 -3.46 -11.18
N ILE A 485 53.51 -3.77 -12.04
CA ILE A 485 52.13 -4.06 -11.63
C ILE A 485 52.06 -5.46 -10.98
N GLU A 486 52.79 -6.46 -11.50
CA GLU A 486 52.88 -7.78 -10.85
C GLU A 486 53.49 -7.69 -9.46
N ALA A 487 54.58 -6.93 -9.30
CA ALA A 487 55.18 -6.69 -8.00
C ALA A 487 54.19 -6.00 -7.05
N SER A 488 53.42 -5.02 -7.53
CA SER A 488 52.39 -4.35 -6.73
C SER A 488 51.24 -5.27 -6.33
N ILE A 489 50.81 -6.19 -7.21
CA ILE A 489 49.77 -7.18 -6.93
C ILE A 489 50.27 -8.23 -5.93
N ALA A 490 51.54 -8.64 -6.03
CA ALA A 490 52.16 -9.55 -5.07
C ALA A 490 52.24 -8.91 -3.67
N VAL A 491 52.59 -7.62 -3.59
CA VAL A 491 52.57 -6.86 -2.33
C VAL A 491 51.14 -6.73 -1.79
N LEU A 492 50.16 -6.41 -2.65
CA LEU A 492 48.76 -6.32 -2.25
C LEU A 492 48.22 -7.68 -1.75
N GLY A 493 48.62 -8.78 -2.38
CA GLY A 493 48.29 -10.14 -1.94
C GLY A 493 48.86 -10.46 -0.55
N GLN A 494 50.11 -10.06 -0.28
CA GLN A 494 50.69 -10.19 1.05
C GLN A 494 49.99 -9.31 2.09
N GLU A 495 49.55 -8.10 1.73
CA GLU A 495 48.80 -7.23 2.62
C GLU A 495 47.40 -7.77 2.92
N VAL A 496 46.72 -8.34 1.92
CA VAL A 496 45.41 -8.99 2.10
C VAL A 496 45.53 -10.21 3.01
N GLU A 497 46.57 -11.04 2.87
CA GLU A 497 46.76 -12.19 3.75
C GLU A 497 47.07 -11.75 5.19
N LYS A 498 47.86 -10.67 5.37
CA LYS A 498 48.06 -10.05 6.71
C LYS A 498 46.75 -9.51 7.30
N VAL A 499 45.88 -8.92 6.48
CA VAL A 499 44.57 -8.43 6.94
C VAL A 499 43.66 -9.59 7.32
N LYS A 500 43.64 -10.66 6.52
CA LYS A 500 42.88 -11.89 6.81
C LYS A 500 43.35 -12.54 8.10
N GLU A 501 44.65 -12.65 8.33
CA GLU A 501 45.22 -13.17 9.58
C GLU A 501 44.83 -12.30 10.80
N ARG A 502 44.77 -10.97 10.62
CA ARG A 502 44.29 -10.06 11.67
C ARG A 502 42.79 -10.22 11.94
N VAL A 503 41.98 -10.43 10.91
CA VAL A 503 40.53 -10.67 11.05
C VAL A 503 40.27 -11.99 11.76
N GLU A 504 40.97 -13.06 11.38
CA GLU A 504 40.86 -14.36 12.05
C GLU A 504 41.26 -14.29 13.53
N LYS A 505 42.31 -13.52 13.87
CA LYS A 505 42.69 -13.26 15.28
C LYS A 505 41.60 -12.51 16.05
N VAL A 506 40.91 -11.54 15.42
CA VAL A 506 39.82 -10.79 16.04
C VAL A 506 38.57 -11.66 16.24
N ASP A 507 38.22 -12.51 15.28
CA ASP A 507 37.07 -13.41 15.39
C ASP A 507 37.32 -14.54 16.39
N ALA A 508 38.55 -15.07 16.46
CA ALA A 508 38.95 -15.97 17.54
C ALA A 508 38.83 -15.32 18.94
N GLY A 509 39.16 -14.02 19.04
CA GLY A 509 38.96 -13.22 20.26
C GLY A 509 37.49 -13.05 20.63
N LYS A 510 36.61 -12.75 19.66
CA LYS A 510 35.16 -12.63 19.88
C LYS A 510 34.51 -13.97 20.24
N ALA A 511 34.98 -15.08 19.67
CA ALA A 511 34.52 -16.42 20.00
C ALA A 511 34.88 -16.80 21.45
N ARG A 512 36.09 -16.46 21.92
CA ARG A 512 36.49 -16.63 23.34
C ARG A 512 35.59 -15.84 24.28
N LEU A 513 35.34 -14.56 24.00
CA LEU A 513 34.46 -13.71 24.80
C LEU A 513 33.01 -14.22 24.86
N ARG A 514 32.47 -14.77 23.75
CA ARG A 514 31.15 -15.42 23.75
C ARG A 514 31.14 -16.70 24.58
N SER A 515 32.23 -17.47 24.59
CA SER A 515 32.34 -18.69 25.42
C SER A 515 32.38 -18.37 26.91
N GLU A 516 33.04 -17.27 27.30
CA GLU A 516 33.14 -16.82 28.68
C GLU A 516 31.80 -16.29 29.19
N ARG A 517 31.11 -15.44 28.42
CA ARG A 517 29.73 -15.02 28.73
C ARG A 517 28.76 -16.19 28.82
N LYS A 518 28.88 -17.18 27.94
CA LYS A 518 28.05 -18.39 27.99
C LYS A 518 28.32 -19.20 29.27
N ARG A 519 29.58 -19.27 29.73
CA ARG A 519 29.97 -19.94 30.97
C ARG A 519 29.47 -19.20 32.21
N GLU A 520 29.56 -17.87 32.21
CA GLU A 520 29.06 -17.00 33.28
C GLU A 520 27.52 -17.05 33.40
N ILE A 521 26.81 -17.13 32.27
CA ILE A 521 25.35 -17.35 32.25
C ILE A 521 25.01 -18.76 32.75
N LEU A 522 25.77 -19.79 32.36
CA LEU A 522 25.57 -21.15 32.86
C LEU A 522 25.85 -21.27 34.36
N GLU A 523 26.82 -20.54 34.92
CA GLU A 523 27.04 -20.50 36.38
C GLU A 523 25.95 -19.74 37.14
N ARG A 524 25.40 -18.66 36.55
CA ARG A 524 24.32 -17.88 37.17
C ARG A 524 22.96 -18.58 37.16
N TRP A 525 22.72 -19.47 36.20
CA TRP A 525 21.39 -20.07 35.97
C TRP A 525 21.40 -21.61 35.98
N GLY A 526 22.54 -22.23 36.28
CA GLY A 526 22.73 -23.67 36.31
C GLY A 526 22.72 -24.29 37.71
N ARG A 527 21.79 -23.89 38.58
CA ARG A 527 21.36 -24.67 39.74
C ARG A 527 19.87 -24.92 39.71
#